data_AF-A0A6N6JZ76-F1
#
_entry.id   AF-A0A6N6JZ76-F1
#
_cell.length_a   1.000
_cell.length_b   1.000
_cell.length_c   1.000
_cell.angle_alpha   90.00
_cell.angle_beta   90.00
_cell.angle_gamma   90.00
#
_symmetry.space_group_name_H-M   'P 1'
#
loop_
_entity.id
_entity.type
_entity.pdbx_description
1 polymer ?
#
loop_
_entity_poly.entity_id
_entity_poly.type
_entity_poly.pdbx_seq_one_letter_code
_entity_poly.pdbx_strand_id
1 'polypeptide(L)'
;MNKFSLSTAGILVAALLTSVSVNAATDNAKTEVTPKGMSCQEFIDLNPQTMAPVAFWVLNEDEDFKGGDFVDYNETITTAVPLTVELCKKHPQSELSKIKEEIKKELSK
;
A
#
# COMPACT_ATOMS: atom_id res chain seq x y z
N MET A 1 35.02 -49.70 -28.12
CA MET A 1 34.45 -48.84 -27.06
C MET A 1 32.96 -49.12 -27.01
N ASN A 2 32.51 -49.97 -26.08
CA ASN A 2 31.87 -49.62 -24.79
C ASN A 2 30.53 -48.92 -25.02
N LYS A 3 29.36 -49.58 -24.94
CA LYS A 3 28.63 -50.04 -23.73
C LYS A 3 28.61 -49.02 -22.58
N PHE A 4 27.48 -48.31 -22.44
CA PHE A 4 26.83 -47.86 -21.19
C PHE A 4 25.35 -47.61 -21.58
N SER A 5 24.41 -48.54 -21.37
CA SER A 5 23.73 -48.91 -20.11
C SER A 5 23.05 -47.73 -19.41
N LEU A 6 21.71 -47.66 -19.51
CA LEU A 6 20.86 -47.52 -18.32
C LEU A 6 19.43 -47.97 -18.66
N SER A 7 19.03 -49.09 -18.08
CA SER A 7 17.65 -49.54 -17.97
C SER A 7 16.99 -48.75 -16.86
N THR A 8 15.95 -47.98 -17.17
CA THR A 8 15.09 -47.39 -16.13
C THR A 8 13.66 -47.31 -16.65
N ALA A 9 12.81 -48.17 -16.09
CA ALA A 9 11.37 -47.97 -16.08
C ALA A 9 11.06 -46.58 -15.51
N GLY A 10 10.10 -45.85 -16.08
CA GLY A 10 9.74 -44.55 -15.54
C GLY A 10 8.81 -43.72 -16.41
N ILE A 11 7.52 -44.04 -16.33
CA ILE A 11 6.38 -43.10 -16.34
C ILE A 11 6.40 -42.01 -17.43
N LEU A 12 5.60 -42.24 -18.48
CA LEU A 12 5.11 -41.19 -19.38
C LEU A 12 4.24 -40.21 -18.55
N VAL A 13 4.84 -39.14 -18.02
CA VAL A 13 4.09 -38.03 -17.44
C VAL A 13 3.65 -37.12 -18.59
N ALA A 14 2.39 -37.23 -18.97
CA ALA A 14 1.73 -36.31 -19.87
C ALA A 14 1.75 -34.90 -19.26
N ALA A 15 2.52 -33.99 -19.85
CA ALA A 15 2.48 -32.58 -19.50
C ALA A 15 1.16 -31.98 -20.00
N LEU A 16 0.16 -31.92 -19.13
CA LEU A 16 -1.07 -31.15 -19.35
C LEU A 16 -0.71 -29.67 -19.28
N LEU A 17 -0.55 -29.03 -20.44
CA LEU A 17 -0.49 -27.58 -20.55
C LEU A 17 -1.88 -27.03 -20.24
N THR A 18 -2.11 -26.64 -18.99
CA THR A 18 -3.29 -25.83 -18.64
C THR A 18 -3.07 -24.43 -19.20
N SER A 19 -3.72 -24.12 -20.32
CA SER A 19 -3.82 -22.76 -20.83
C SER A 19 -4.57 -21.92 -19.80
N VAL A 20 -3.85 -21.13 -19.00
CA VAL A 20 -4.44 -20.10 -18.15
C VAL A 20 -4.98 -19.03 -19.10
N SER A 21 -6.28 -19.05 -19.37
CA SER A 21 -6.94 -17.94 -20.04
C SER A 21 -6.89 -16.74 -19.10
N VAL A 22 -6.03 -15.79 -19.40
CA VAL A 22 -6.04 -14.46 -18.77
C VAL A 22 -7.29 -13.77 -19.27
N ASN A 23 -8.37 -13.83 -18.49
CA ASN A 23 -9.49 -12.92 -18.67
C ASN A 23 -8.95 -11.52 -18.35
N ALA A 24 -8.56 -10.78 -19.40
CA ALA A 24 -8.39 -9.35 -19.28
C ALA A 24 -9.79 -8.77 -19.00
N ALA A 25 -10.15 -8.68 -17.72
CA ALA A 25 -11.26 -7.87 -17.29
C ALA A 25 -10.96 -6.46 -17.80
N THR A 26 -11.72 -6.00 -18.78
CA THR A 26 -11.79 -4.59 -19.11
C THR A 26 -12.61 -3.93 -18.02
N ASP A 27 -12.06 -3.89 -16.81
CA ASP A 27 -12.54 -2.94 -15.83
C ASP A 27 -12.20 -1.58 -16.41
N ASN A 28 -13.22 -0.75 -16.58
CA ASN A 28 -13.04 0.69 -16.60
C ASN A 28 -12.62 1.14 -15.19
N ALA A 29 -11.54 0.55 -14.66
CA ALA A 29 -10.92 0.91 -13.41
C ALA A 29 -10.48 2.35 -13.60
N LYS A 30 -11.28 3.28 -13.07
CA LYS A 30 -10.79 4.62 -12.81
C LYS A 30 -9.47 4.41 -12.08
N THR A 31 -8.37 4.87 -12.67
CA THR A 31 -7.10 4.85 -11.97
C THR A 31 -7.32 5.65 -10.69
N GLU A 32 -7.26 4.96 -9.56
CA GLU A 32 -7.40 5.60 -8.25
C GLU A 32 -6.15 6.47 -8.06
N VAL A 33 -6.32 7.78 -8.20
CA VAL A 33 -5.24 8.78 -8.08
C VAL A 33 -5.13 9.35 -6.68
N THR A 34 -5.94 8.85 -5.75
CA THR A 34 -5.89 9.17 -4.32
C THR A 34 -4.97 8.18 -3.60
N PRO A 35 -4.37 8.57 -2.47
CA PRO A 35 -3.52 7.67 -1.67
C PRO A 35 -4.35 6.65 -0.86
N LYS A 36 -5.59 6.38 -1.28
CA LYS A 36 -6.47 5.41 -0.65
C LYS A 36 -5.90 4.01 -0.86
N GLY A 37 -5.81 3.24 0.23
CA GLY A 37 -5.16 1.93 0.23
C GLY A 37 -3.62 1.97 0.16
N MET A 38 -3.00 3.16 0.19
CA MET A 38 -1.54 3.29 0.32
C MET A 38 -1.07 2.62 1.61
N SER A 39 -0.03 1.80 1.52
CA SER A 39 0.66 1.23 2.67
C SER A 39 1.55 2.25 3.37
N CYS A 40 1.86 2.00 4.63
CA CYS A 40 2.81 2.80 5.39
C CYS A 40 4.21 2.80 4.79
N GLN A 41 4.63 1.69 4.19
CA GLN A 41 5.90 1.63 3.48
C GLN A 41 5.90 2.56 2.26
N GLU A 42 4.85 2.54 1.44
CA GLU A 42 4.72 3.46 0.30
C GLU A 42 4.73 4.92 0.74
N PHE A 43 4.12 5.26 1.88
CA PHE A 43 4.19 6.61 2.44
C PHE A 43 5.61 7.03 2.82
N ILE A 44 6.39 6.15 3.46
CA ILE A 44 7.79 6.43 3.84
C ILE A 44 8.67 6.61 2.60
N ASP A 45 8.37 5.87 1.53
CA ASP A 45 9.13 5.87 0.28
C ASP A 45 8.71 7.01 -0.66
N LEU A 46 7.72 7.84 -0.29
CA LEU A 46 7.33 9.02 -1.04
C LEU A 46 8.49 10.01 -1.18
N ASN A 47 8.42 10.82 -2.24
CA ASN A 47 9.16 12.07 -2.27
C ASN A 47 8.75 12.91 -1.03
N PRO A 48 9.69 13.43 -0.23
CA PRO A 48 9.36 14.25 0.93
C PRO A 48 8.42 15.43 0.62
N GLN A 49 8.49 15.99 -0.59
CA GLN A 49 7.60 17.08 -1.04
C GLN A 49 6.14 16.65 -1.21
N THR A 50 5.86 15.34 -1.34
CA THR A 50 4.50 14.80 -1.50
C THR A 50 3.93 14.21 -0.21
N MET A 51 4.73 14.07 0.86
CA MET A 51 4.26 13.52 2.14
C MET A 51 3.17 14.39 2.76
N ALA A 52 3.35 15.71 2.77
CA ALA A 52 2.37 16.65 3.33
C ALA A 52 0.99 16.58 2.68
N PRO A 53 0.84 16.69 1.35
CA PRO A 53 -0.48 16.58 0.73
C PRO A 53 -1.11 15.20 0.91
N VAL A 54 -0.32 14.12 0.94
CA VAL A 54 -0.83 12.76 1.21
C VAL A 54 -1.33 12.62 2.66
N ALA A 55 -0.54 13.07 3.64
CA ALA A 55 -0.92 13.04 5.05
C ALA A 55 -2.17 13.90 5.29
N PHE A 56 -2.22 15.10 4.70
CA PHE A 56 -3.38 15.98 4.78
C PHE A 56 -4.63 15.30 4.24
N TRP A 57 -4.53 14.62 3.09
CA TRP A 57 -5.66 13.91 2.49
C TRP A 57 -6.15 12.77 3.38
N VAL A 58 -5.26 11.92 3.89
CA VAL A 58 -5.67 10.77 4.73
C VAL A 58 -6.27 11.22 6.05
N LEU A 59 -5.67 12.23 6.70
CA LEU A 59 -6.17 12.73 7.98
C LEU A 59 -7.54 13.39 7.86
N ASN A 60 -7.87 13.90 6.67
CA ASN A 60 -9.08 14.67 6.44
C ASN A 60 -10.08 14.02 5.44
N GLU A 61 -9.89 12.75 5.05
CA GLU A 61 -10.71 12.09 4.01
C GLU A 61 -12.21 12.13 4.32
N ASP A 62 -12.58 11.94 5.60
CA ASP A 62 -13.96 11.82 6.06
C ASP A 62 -14.47 13.04 6.83
N GLU A 63 -13.66 14.10 6.94
CA GLU A 63 -13.93 15.19 7.88
C GLU A 63 -14.85 16.26 7.29
N ASP A 64 -15.77 16.77 8.11
CA ASP A 64 -16.54 17.96 7.75
C ASP A 64 -15.72 19.21 8.06
N PHE A 65 -15.10 19.78 7.03
CA PHE A 65 -14.34 21.02 7.13
C PHE A 65 -15.14 22.20 7.73
N LYS A 66 -16.48 22.19 7.68
CA LYS A 66 -17.31 23.26 8.29
C LYS A 66 -17.40 23.14 9.80
N GLY A 67 -17.21 21.96 10.36
CA GLY A 67 -17.28 21.69 11.80
C GLY A 67 -15.99 22.03 12.55
N GLY A 68 -14.89 22.29 11.82
CA GLY A 68 -13.57 22.52 12.41
C GLY A 68 -12.86 21.26 12.90
N ASP A 69 -13.43 20.07 12.66
CA ASP A 69 -12.85 18.78 13.04
C ASP A 69 -11.90 18.26 11.95
N PHE A 70 -10.96 19.10 11.53
CA PHE A 70 -9.95 18.76 10.52
C PHE A 70 -8.55 19.11 11.05
N VAL A 71 -7.55 18.35 10.62
CA VAL A 71 -6.14 18.67 10.89
C VAL A 71 -5.73 19.75 9.90
N ASP A 72 -5.34 20.92 10.41
CA ASP A 72 -4.97 22.03 9.54
C ASP A 72 -3.66 21.75 8.77
N TYR A 73 -3.44 22.46 7.66
CA TYR A 73 -2.28 22.19 6.82
C TYR A 73 -0.95 22.52 7.50
N ASN A 74 -0.91 23.56 8.34
CA ASN A 74 0.28 23.91 9.11
C ASN A 74 0.61 22.83 10.14
N GLU A 75 -0.39 22.36 10.91
CA GLU A 75 -0.23 21.23 11.82
C GLU A 75 0.21 19.95 11.07
N THR A 76 -0.32 19.74 9.87
CA THR A 76 0.08 18.61 9.02
C THR A 76 1.56 18.63 8.69
N ILE A 77 2.10 19.77 8.26
CA ILE A 77 3.52 19.88 7.87
C ILE A 77 4.46 19.88 9.08
N THR A 78 4.06 20.46 10.22
CA THR A 78 4.95 20.59 11.38
C THR A 78 4.96 19.36 12.27
N THR A 79 3.82 18.66 12.35
CA THR A 79 3.59 17.65 13.39
C THR A 79 3.11 16.34 12.82
N ALA A 80 2.06 16.36 11.98
CA ALA A 80 1.43 15.13 11.53
C ALA A 80 2.32 14.31 10.59
N VAL A 81 3.05 14.93 9.66
CA VAL A 81 3.97 14.22 8.76
C VAL A 81 5.09 13.51 9.54
N PRO A 82 5.86 14.19 10.42
CA PRO A 82 6.87 13.51 11.25
C PRO A 82 6.30 12.34 12.08
N LEU A 83 5.14 12.54 12.70
CA LEU A 83 4.46 11.51 13.50
C LEU A 83 4.01 10.32 12.64
N THR A 84 3.43 10.59 11.46
CA THR A 84 3.03 9.56 10.50
C THR A 84 4.22 8.73 10.05
N VAL A 85 5.37 9.37 9.78
CA VAL A 85 6.63 8.65 9.45
C VAL A 85 7.07 7.76 10.60
N GLU A 86 6.99 8.23 11.86
CA GLU A 86 7.36 7.42 13.03
C GLU A 86 6.46 6.20 13.19
N LEU A 87 5.14 6.39 13.12
CA LEU A 87 4.17 5.31 13.25
C LEU A 87 4.25 4.31 12.09
N CYS A 88 4.39 4.79 10.86
CA CYS A 88 4.56 3.92 9.70
C CYS A 88 5.84 3.09 9.75
N LYS A 89 6.93 3.59 10.34
CA LYS A 89 8.15 2.80 10.54
C LYS A 89 7.93 1.61 11.48
N LYS A 90 7.00 1.73 12.43
CA LYS A 90 6.61 0.63 13.34
C LYS A 90 5.69 -0.38 12.66
N HIS A 91 4.93 0.06 11.65
CA HIS A 91 3.90 -0.72 10.98
C HIS A 91 3.95 -0.64 9.43
N PRO A 92 5.07 -0.97 8.76
CA PRO A 92 5.25 -0.69 7.34
C PRO A 92 4.26 -1.42 6.42
N GLN A 93 3.75 -2.59 6.84
CA GLN A 93 2.77 -3.39 6.09
C GLN A 93 1.31 -2.92 6.30
N SER A 94 1.05 -2.04 7.26
CA SER A 94 -0.30 -1.53 7.51
C SER A 94 -0.70 -0.54 6.42
N GLU A 95 -1.99 -0.50 6.07
CA GLU A 95 -2.54 0.61 5.28
C GLU A 95 -2.50 1.89 6.09
N LEU A 96 -2.13 3.00 5.44
CA LEU A 96 -1.99 4.32 6.06
C LEU A 96 -3.30 4.81 6.68
N SER A 97 -4.44 4.53 6.05
CA SER A 97 -5.76 4.85 6.60
C SER A 97 -6.07 4.17 7.93
N LYS A 98 -5.51 2.96 8.17
CA LYS A 98 -5.73 2.21 9.42
C LYS A 98 -4.99 2.81 10.61
N ILE A 99 -3.96 3.63 10.36
CA ILE A 99 -3.22 4.35 11.42
C ILE A 99 -3.70 5.80 11.60
N LYS A 100 -4.67 6.27 10.80
CA LYS A 100 -5.28 7.62 10.88
C LYS A 100 -5.70 7.98 12.30
N GLU A 101 -6.45 7.09 12.95
CA GLU A 101 -6.97 7.32 14.30
C GLU A 101 -5.86 7.41 15.36
N GLU A 102 -4.78 6.65 15.21
CA GLU A 102 -3.63 6.73 16.11
C GLU A 102 -2.91 8.06 15.93
N ILE A 103 -2.71 8.52 14.70
CA ILE A 103 -2.12 9.84 14.41
C ILE A 103 -2.98 10.95 15.03
N LYS A 104 -4.28 10.96 14.78
CA LYS A 104 -5.20 11.97 15.33
C LYS A 104 -5.21 11.99 16.86
N LYS A 105 -5.20 10.81 17.47
CA LYS A 105 -5.13 10.67 18.93
C LYS A 105 -3.83 11.22 19.50
N GLU A 106 -2.69 10.98 18.86
CA GLU A 106 -1.40 11.52 19.28
C GLU A 106 -1.30 13.03 19.05
N LEU A 107 -1.91 13.59 17.99
CA LEU A 107 -1.99 15.04 17.75
C LEU A 107 -2.85 15.78 18.78
N SER A 108 -3.87 15.13 19.32
CA SER A 108 -4.81 15.71 20.28
C SER A 108 -4.30 15.71 21.74
N LYS A 109 -3.06 15.26 21.99
CA LYS A 109 -2.43 15.21 23.32
C LYS A 109 -1.65 16.50 23.62
#